data_AF-A0A7J9G823-F1
#
_entry.id   AF-A0A7J9G823-F1
#
_cell.length_a   1.000
_cell.length_b   1.000
_cell.length_c   1.000
_cell.angle_alpha   90.00
_cell.angle_beta   90.00
_cell.angle_gamma   90.00
#
_symmetry.space_group_name_H-M   'P 1'
#
loop_
_entity.id
_entity.type
_entity.pdbx_description
1 polymer ?
#
loop_
_entity_poly.entity_id
_entity_poly.type
_entity_poly.pdbx_seq_one_letter_code
_entity_poly.pdbx_strand_id
1 'polypeptide(L)' 'MAEAVLKTHDLDFCGRPRLRDAMRLSYNALDLAFSPYTDYLKEMRKLCAVHLFSRVQKYRPIREDEIGRLY' A
#
# COMPACT_ATOMS: atom_id res chain seq x y z
N MET A 1 0.02 18.42 14.49
CA MET A 1 1.02 17.63 15.25
C MET A 1 1.30 16.27 14.61
N ALA A 2 0.29 15.46 14.25
CA ALA A 2 0.51 14.12 13.66
C ALA A 2 1.32 14.10 12.34
N GLU A 3 1.07 15.04 11.41
CA GLU A 3 1.80 15.09 10.13
C GLU A 3 3.30 15.39 10.30
N ALA A 4 3.65 16.27 11.24
CA ALA A 4 5.05 16.60 11.52
C ALA A 4 5.81 15.38 12.04
N VAL A 5 5.19 14.60 12.95
CA VAL A 5 5.77 13.38 13.51
C VAL A 5 5.97 12.32 12.42
N LEU A 6 5.00 12.12 11.54
CA LEU A 6 5.12 11.17 10.43
C LEU A 6 6.16 11.59 9.40
N LYS A 7 6.43 12.90 9.23
CA LYS A 7 7.50 13.37 8.34
C LYS A 7 8.90 13.24 8.95
N THR A 8 9.05 13.50 10.25
CA THR A 8 10.37 13.48 10.91
C THR A 8 10.79 12.09 11.38
N HIS A 9 9.83 11.25 11.79
CA HIS A 9 10.07 9.91 12.32
C HIS A 9 9.49 8.80 11.43
N ASP A 10 9.31 9.06 10.13
CA ASP A 10 8.71 8.09 9.20
C ASP A 10 9.38 6.72 9.30
N LEU A 11 10.71 6.69 9.37
CA LEU A 11 11.51 5.47 9.43
C LEU A 11 11.25 4.65 10.70
N ASP A 12 11.05 5.32 11.83
CA ASP A 12 10.82 4.67 13.13
C ASP A 12 9.43 4.02 13.18
N PHE A 13 8.44 4.62 12.51
CA PHE A 13 7.07 4.13 12.46
C PHE A 13 6.76 3.26 11.24
N CYS A 14 7.59 3.30 10.19
CA CYS A 14 7.42 2.49 8.98
C CYS A 14 7.86 1.04 9.14
N GLY A 15 8.53 0.70 10.25
CA GLY A 15 8.97 -0.66 10.56
C GLY A 15 7.78 -1.62 10.71
N ARG A 16 7.64 -2.57 9.79
CA ARG A 16 6.63 -3.63 9.87
C ARG A 16 7.26 -4.88 10.50
N PRO A 17 6.75 -5.37 11.64
CA PRO A 17 7.25 -6.61 12.24
C PRO A 17 6.99 -7.79 11.31
N ARG A 18 7.89 -8.76 11.30
CA ARG A 18 7.76 -9.99 10.52
C ARG A 18 6.69 -10.88 11.13
N LEU A 19 5.45 -10.72 10.68
CA LEU A 19 4.33 -11.57 11.09
C LEU A 19 4.38 -12.90 10.32
N ARG A 20 4.27 -14.04 11.04
CA ARG A 20 4.29 -15.38 10.42
C ARG A 20 3.18 -15.58 9.40
N ASP A 21 1.98 -15.13 9.73
CA ASP A 21 0.82 -15.26 8.83
C ASP A 21 1.01 -14.41 7.58
N ALA A 22 1.53 -13.19 7.74
CA ALA A 22 1.86 -12.33 6.61
C ALA A 22 2.91 -12.99 5.71
N MET A 23 3.99 -13.54 6.27
CA MET A 23 4.99 -14.28 5.49
C MET A 23 4.38 -15.44 4.69
N ARG A 24 3.40 -16.16 5.26
CA ARG A 24 2.74 -17.25 4.55
C ARG A 24 1.82 -16.76 3.43
N LEU A 25 1.08 -15.68 3.67
CA LEU A 25 0.11 -15.13 2.72
C LEU A 25 0.77 -14.32 1.60
N SER A 26 1.93 -13.73 1.87
CA SER A 26 2.51 -12.70 1.02
C SER A 26 3.88 -13.06 0.45
N TYR A 27 4.05 -14.36 0.15
CA TYR A 27 5.27 -14.90 -0.45
C TYR A 27 6.52 -14.48 0.32
N ASN A 28 6.51 -14.72 1.63
CA ASN A 28 7.56 -14.35 2.57
C ASN A 28 7.75 -12.83 2.73
N ALA A 29 6.65 -12.07 2.82
CA ALA A 29 6.69 -10.61 2.98
C ALA A 29 7.41 -9.89 1.82
N LEU A 30 7.23 -10.39 0.59
CA LEU A 30 7.70 -9.74 -0.64
C LEU A 30 6.63 -8.85 -1.28
N ASP A 31 5.52 -8.62 -0.60
CA ASP A 31 4.39 -7.83 -1.07
C ASP A 31 4.47 -6.36 -0.63
N LEU A 32 3.63 -5.49 -1.21
CA LEU A 32 3.63 -4.05 -0.91
C LEU A 32 3.12 -3.72 0.51
N ALA A 33 2.34 -4.61 1.13
CA ALA A 33 1.60 -4.39 2.37
C ALA A 33 2.23 -5.05 3.61
N PHE A 34 2.99 -6.13 3.50
CA PHE A 34 3.63 -6.75 4.67
C PHE A 34 5.15 -6.81 4.58
N SER A 35 5.73 -6.37 3.46
CA SER A 35 7.18 -6.27 3.35
C SER A 35 7.78 -5.29 4.36
N PRO A 36 8.93 -5.63 4.96
CA PRO A 36 9.70 -4.70 5.77
C PRO A 36 10.08 -3.47 4.94
N TYR A 37 10.29 -2.34 5.61
CA TYR A 37 10.67 -1.09 4.97
C TYR A 37 12.08 -1.19 4.37
N THR A 38 12.15 -1.57 3.10
CA THR A 38 13.37 -1.76 2.31
C THR A 38 13.39 -0.79 1.13
N ASP A 39 14.56 -0.55 0.54
CA ASP A 39 14.66 0.34 -0.62
C ASP A 39 13.90 -0.19 -1.83
N TYR A 40 13.84 -1.52 -2.00
CA TYR A 40 12.97 -2.16 -2.99
C TYR A 40 11.51 -1.75 -2.81
N LEU A 41 11.00 -1.80 -1.57
CA LEU A 41 9.62 -1.44 -1.27
C LEU A 41 9.34 0.04 -1.57
N LYS A 42 10.31 0.93 -1.28
CA LYS A 42 10.18 2.36 -1.60
C LYS A 42 10.01 2.58 -3.10
N GLU A 43 10.84 1.94 -3.92
CA GLU A 43 10.77 2.07 -5.38
C GLU A 43 9.48 1.46 -5.95
N MET A 44 9.07 0.29 -5.45
CA MET A 44 7.79 -0.31 -5.83
C MET A 44 6.60 0.59 -5.47
N ARG A 45 6.60 1.24 -4.29
CA ARG A 45 5.55 2.20 -3.91
C ARG A 45 5.48 3.39 -4.85
N LYS A 46 6.62 3.95 -5.28
CA LYS A 46 6.67 5.04 -6.26
C LYS A 46 6.06 4.60 -7.59
N LEU A 47 6.44 3.43 -8.10
CA LEU A 47 5.89 2.88 -9.35
C LEU A 47 4.38 2.66 -9.25
N CYS A 48 3.90 2.05 -8.16
CA CYS A 48 2.46 1.85 -7.94
C CYS A 48 1.72 3.18 -7.85
N ALA A 49 2.26 4.19 -7.15
CA ALA A 49 1.63 5.50 -7.06
C ALA A 49 1.44 6.15 -8.44
N VAL A 50 2.47 6.10 -9.28
CA VAL A 50 2.45 6.75 -10.60
C VAL A 50 1.64 5.96 -11.62
N HIS A 51 1.74 4.63 -11.65
CA HIS A 51 1.17 3.83 -12.74
C HIS A 51 -0.14 3.14 -12.38
N LEU A 52 -0.27 2.64 -11.15
CA LEU A 52 -1.43 1.89 -10.70
C LEU A 52 -2.48 2.83 -10.09
N PHE A 53 -2.07 3.62 -9.10
CA PHE A 53 -3.01 4.42 -8.30
C PHE A 53 -3.44 5.72 -8.97
N SER A 54 -2.64 6.26 -9.90
CA SER A 54 -3.04 7.43 -10.70
C SER A 54 -4.30 7.21 -11.54
N ARG A 55 -4.60 5.95 -11.89
CA ARG A 55 -5.74 5.58 -12.74
C ARG A 55 -6.99 5.21 -11.94
N VAL A 56 -6.92 5.20 -10.61
CA VAL A 56 -8.04 4.78 -9.74
C VAL A 56 -9.33 5.55 -10.01
N GLN A 57 -9.22 6.84 -10.31
CA GLN A 57 -10.39 7.68 -10.63
C GLN A 57 -11.05 7.30 -11.97
N LYS A 58 -10.30 6.74 -12.92
CA LYS A 58 -10.86 6.28 -14.20
C LYS A 58 -11.80 5.09 -14.05
N TYR A 59 -11.62 4.29 -13.00
CA TYR A 59 -12.47 3.13 -12.70
C TYR A 59 -13.71 3.48 -11.87
N ARG A 60 -13.89 4.76 -11.51
CA ARG A 60 -15.07 5.23 -10.77
C ARG A 60 -16.41 4.85 -11.41
N PRO A 61 -16.67 5.03 -12.72
CA PRO A 61 -17.96 4.69 -13.30
C PRO A 61 -18.26 3.18 -13.23
N ILE A 62 -17.24 2.32 -13.35
CA ILE A 62 -17.40 0.87 -13.22
C ILE A 62 -17.87 0.52 -11.81
N ARG A 63 -17.24 1.13 -10.80
CA ARG A 63 -17.63 0.91 -9.39
C ARG A 63 -19.03 1.43 -9.08
N GLU A 64 -19.44 2.56 -9.66
CA GLU A 64 -20.79 3.09 -9.50
C GLU A 64 -21.84 2.18 -10.17
N ASP A 65 -21.54 1.62 -11.34
CA ASP A 65 -22.39 0.63 -12.02
C ASP A 65 -22.50 -0.69 -11.23
N GLU A 66 -21.39 -1.22 -10.72
CA GLU A 66 -21.40 -2.44 -9.88
C GLU A 66 -22.22 -2.25 -8.59
N ILE A 67 -22.10 -1.10 -7.93
CA ILE A 67 -22.90 -0.77 -6.74
C ILE A 67 -24.38 -0.65 -7.11
N GLY A 68 -24.70 0.00 -8.23
CA GLY A 68 -26.08 0.15 -8.71
C GLY A 68 -26.74 -1.18 -9.11
N ARG A 69 -25.98 -2.25 -9.35
CA ARG A 69 -26.51 -3.61 -9.59
C ARG A 69 -26.69 -4.42 -8.31
N LEU A 70 -25.99 -4.04 -7.24
CA LEU A 70 -26.07 -4.72 -5.94
C LEU A 70 -27.26 -4.23 -5.10
N TYR A 71 -27.82 -3.07 -5.43
CA TYR A 71 -29.02 -2.47 -4.82
C TYR A 71 -30.17 -2.44 -5.80
#